data_AF-A0A6P2NRB8-F1
#
_entry.id   AF-A0A6P2NRB8-F1
#
_cell.length_a   1.000
_cell.length_b   1.000
_cell.length_c   1.000
_cell.angle_alpha   90.00
_cell.angle_beta   90.00
_cell.angle_gamma   90.00
#
_symmetry.space_group_name_H-M   'P 1'
#
loop_
_entity.id
_entity.type
_entity.pdbx_description
1 polymer ?
#
loop_
_entity_poly.entity_id
_entity_poly.type
_entity_poly.pdbx_seq_one_letter_code
_entity_poly.pdbx_strand_id
1 'polypeptide(L)'
;MSTFGELFHIRHYTVDDHGNVTRVFSIGRGWMPAAEVELALAQWNYWCKFMNDGPNGLPKPMLFHTENETPRESFLFSLYGIGMDAPAIFRVVMMPLILIFTVMRILANVTSRNPIWPKSIERISEIKPDDSYIQPRAGTPVGWSDTVMARRRGDYPINPKARVEDWTGDGDATRYAASWLDTPKINPARN
;
A
#
# COMPACT_ATOMS: atom_id res chain seq x y z
N MET A 1 -25.77 -3.57 9.29
CA MET A 1 -25.79 -3.35 7.83
C MET A 1 -24.46 -3.86 7.30
N SER A 2 -24.46 -4.78 6.33
CA SER A 2 -23.22 -5.38 5.82
C SER A 2 -22.47 -4.35 4.98
N THR A 3 -21.29 -3.92 5.44
CA THR A 3 -20.39 -2.96 4.79
C THR A 3 -19.51 -3.62 3.71
N PHE A 4 -19.81 -4.86 3.32
CA PHE A 4 -19.13 -5.57 2.23
C PHE A 4 -19.36 -4.83 0.91
N GLY A 5 -18.31 -4.18 0.38
CA GLY A 5 -18.35 -3.43 -0.88
C GLY A 5 -18.19 -1.91 -0.76
N GLU A 6 -18.11 -1.36 0.45
CA GLU A 6 -17.78 0.05 0.63
C GLU A 6 -16.28 0.29 0.39
N LEU A 7 -15.95 1.20 -0.53
CA LEU A 7 -14.59 1.53 -0.94
C LEU A 7 -14.24 2.95 -0.51
N PHE A 8 -13.20 3.08 0.31
CA PHE A 8 -12.63 4.38 0.69
C PHE A 8 -11.41 4.68 -0.16
N HIS A 9 -11.43 5.84 -0.83
CA HIS A 9 -10.30 6.32 -1.59
C HIS A 9 -10.21 7.86 -1.55
N ILE A 10 -8.99 8.37 -1.61
CA ILE A 10 -8.69 9.77 -1.82
C ILE A 10 -8.34 9.92 -3.30
N ARG A 11 -9.05 10.80 -4.02
CA ARG A 11 -8.81 11.08 -5.44
C ARG A 11 -8.53 12.55 -5.65
N HIS A 12 -7.66 12.83 -6.61
CA HIS A 12 -7.43 14.17 -7.12
C HIS A 12 -7.55 14.16 -8.63
N TYR A 13 -8.16 15.22 -9.15
CA TYR A 13 -8.29 15.50 -10.56
C TYR A 13 -7.67 16.87 -10.81
N THR A 14 -6.64 16.93 -11.64
CA THR A 14 -6.15 18.20 -12.20
C THR A 14 -6.94 18.47 -13.47
N VAL A 15 -7.48 19.67 -13.59
CA VAL A 15 -8.22 20.12 -14.79
C VAL A 15 -7.46 21.20 -15.54
N ASP A 16 -7.68 21.30 -16.86
CA ASP A 16 -7.22 22.44 -17.67
C ASP A 16 -8.16 23.65 -17.54
N ASP A 17 -7.84 24.74 -18.25
CA ASP A 17 -8.63 25.97 -18.30
C ASP A 17 -10.05 25.78 -18.88
N HIS A 18 -10.30 24.64 -19.53
CA HIS A 18 -11.59 24.25 -20.09
C HIS A 18 -12.36 23.28 -19.18
N GLY A 19 -11.82 22.93 -18.01
CA GLY A 19 -12.41 21.98 -17.08
C GLY A 19 -12.22 20.51 -17.44
N ASN A 20 -11.39 20.19 -18.45
CA ASN A 20 -11.09 18.80 -18.81
C ASN A 20 -10.05 18.22 -17.86
N VAL A 21 -10.25 16.98 -17.44
CA VAL A 21 -9.29 16.25 -16.59
C VAL A 21 -8.01 15.97 -17.38
N THR A 22 -6.88 16.51 -16.91
CA THR A 22 -5.56 16.30 -17.49
C THR A 22 -4.71 15.31 -16.70
N ARG A 23 -4.94 15.20 -15.39
CA ARG A 23 -4.22 14.26 -14.51
C ARG A 23 -5.13 13.73 -13.42
N VAL A 24 -4.90 12.49 -13.02
CA VAL A 24 -5.64 11.84 -11.93
C VAL A 24 -4.66 11.08 -11.05
N PHE A 25 -4.88 11.15 -9.74
CA PHE A 25 -4.36 10.12 -8.84
C PHE A 25 -5.47 9.60 -7.93
N SER A 26 -5.30 8.36 -7.47
CA SER A 26 -6.18 7.73 -6.48
C SER A 26 -5.34 6.96 -5.48
N ILE A 27 -5.62 7.15 -4.20
CA ILE A 27 -5.06 6.37 -3.09
C ILE A 27 -6.24 5.66 -2.43
N GLY A 28 -6.22 4.34 -2.37
CA GLY A 28 -7.27 3.59 -1.69
C GLY A 28 -7.04 2.09 -1.77
N ARG A 29 -7.74 1.37 -0.91
CA ARG A 29 -7.82 -0.09 -0.90
C ARG A 29 -9.27 -0.51 -0.72
N GLY A 30 -9.60 -1.68 -1.24
CA GLY A 30 -10.87 -2.36 -0.99
C GLY A 30 -10.73 -3.44 0.07
N TRP A 31 -11.86 -4.09 0.38
CA TRP A 31 -12.02 -5.33 1.16
C TRP A 31 -12.35 -5.20 2.66
N MET A 32 -11.97 -4.15 3.42
CA MET A 32 -12.26 -4.06 4.89
C MET A 32 -12.67 -2.67 5.45
N PRO A 33 -13.96 -2.30 5.45
CA PRO A 33 -14.46 -0.92 5.49
C PRO A 33 -13.93 -0.01 6.62
N ALA A 34 -13.92 -0.46 7.89
CA ALA A 34 -13.48 0.41 9.00
C ALA A 34 -11.95 0.57 9.08
N ALA A 35 -11.20 -0.51 8.83
CA ALA A 35 -9.74 -0.48 8.82
C ALA A 35 -9.17 0.22 7.57
N GLU A 36 -9.93 0.23 6.47
CA GLU A 36 -9.53 0.89 5.22
C GLU A 36 -9.43 2.41 5.35
N VAL A 37 -10.34 3.03 6.12
CA VAL A 37 -10.31 4.47 6.36
C VAL A 37 -9.01 4.90 7.06
N GLU A 38 -8.69 4.26 8.19
CA GLU A 38 -7.48 4.58 8.95
C GLU A 38 -6.22 4.34 8.11
N LEU A 39 -6.23 3.29 7.29
CA LEU A 39 -5.12 2.97 6.41
C LEU A 39 -4.99 3.97 5.25
N ALA A 40 -6.09 4.40 4.63
CA ALA A 40 -6.09 5.40 3.58
C ALA A 40 -5.57 6.75 4.09
N LEU A 41 -5.96 7.15 5.30
CA LEU A 41 -5.44 8.35 5.96
C LEU A 41 -3.97 8.20 6.34
N ALA A 42 -3.54 7.02 6.83
CA ALA A 42 -2.14 6.75 7.09
C ALA A 42 -1.30 6.80 5.81
N GLN A 43 -1.80 6.29 4.69
CA GLN A 43 -1.16 6.39 3.38
C GLN A 43 -1.07 7.84 2.91
N TRP A 44 -2.15 8.62 3.06
CA TRP A 44 -2.12 10.05 2.75
C TRP A 44 -1.05 10.79 3.55
N ASN A 45 -1.01 10.59 4.86
CA ASN A 45 -0.03 11.23 5.73
C ASN A 45 1.41 10.81 5.38
N TYR A 46 1.62 9.53 5.02
CA TYR A 46 2.90 9.06 4.52
C TYR A 46 3.34 9.84 3.28
N TRP A 47 2.46 10.00 2.29
CA TRP A 47 2.79 10.74 1.07
C TRP A 47 3.00 12.23 1.33
N CYS A 48 2.19 12.87 2.18
CA CYS A 48 2.42 14.26 2.57
C CYS A 48 3.79 14.44 3.23
N LYS A 49 4.16 13.58 4.18
CA LYS A 49 5.47 13.62 4.84
C LYS A 49 6.60 13.41 3.84
N PHE A 50 6.47 12.41 2.96
CA PHE A 50 7.45 12.16 1.90
C PHE A 50 7.63 13.35 0.96
N MET A 51 6.54 13.99 0.53
CA MET A 51 6.59 15.10 -0.41
C MET A 51 7.11 16.41 0.21
N ASN A 52 6.89 16.61 1.51
CA ASN A 52 7.36 17.81 2.22
C ASN A 52 8.80 17.67 2.73
N ASP A 53 9.10 16.56 3.40
CA ASP A 53 10.34 16.38 4.17
C ASP A 53 11.29 15.35 3.55
N GLY A 54 10.87 14.69 2.47
CA GLY A 54 11.60 13.61 1.84
C GLY A 54 11.47 12.26 2.57
N PRO A 55 12.28 11.26 2.19
CA PRO A 55 12.20 9.90 2.73
C PRO A 55 12.77 9.73 4.14
N ASN A 56 13.41 10.75 4.70
CA ASN A 56 14.06 10.65 6.00
C ASN A 56 13.06 10.42 7.13
N GLY A 57 13.32 9.43 7.99
CA GLY A 57 12.44 9.09 9.10
C GLY A 57 11.10 8.44 8.71
N LEU A 58 10.86 8.17 7.41
CA LEU A 58 9.63 7.49 7.02
C LEU A 58 9.61 6.04 7.50
N PRO A 59 8.45 5.55 7.97
CA PRO A 59 8.32 4.16 8.36
C PRO A 59 8.54 3.23 7.17
N LYS A 60 9.33 2.17 7.37
CA LYS A 60 9.56 1.17 6.33
C LYS A 60 8.26 0.42 6.02
N PRO A 61 7.97 0.12 4.74
CA PRO A 61 6.90 -0.80 4.39
C PRO A 61 7.04 -2.14 5.12
N MET A 62 5.89 -2.72 5.49
CA MET A 62 5.84 -4.03 6.13
C MET A 62 6.32 -5.15 5.21
N LEU A 63 6.22 -4.97 3.89
CA LEU A 63 6.53 -5.99 2.90
C LEU A 63 7.16 -5.33 1.68
N PHE A 64 8.31 -5.85 1.26
CA PHE A 64 8.88 -5.60 -0.06
C PHE A 64 8.57 -6.80 -0.95
N HIS A 65 8.05 -6.54 -2.15
CA HIS A 65 7.79 -7.60 -3.13
C HIS A 65 9.07 -7.95 -3.89
N THR A 66 9.16 -9.21 -4.33
CA THR A 66 10.17 -9.63 -5.29
C THR A 66 9.90 -8.96 -6.63
N GLU A 67 10.93 -8.37 -7.24
CA GLU A 67 10.83 -7.76 -8.57
C GLU A 67 10.47 -8.80 -9.64
N ASN A 68 11.15 -9.95 -9.60
CA ASN A 68 10.89 -11.09 -10.46
C ASN A 68 10.27 -12.21 -9.64
N GLU A 69 8.94 -12.26 -9.62
CA GLU A 69 8.23 -13.24 -8.83
C GLU A 69 8.29 -14.63 -9.46
N THR A 70 8.76 -15.62 -8.69
CA THR A 70 8.79 -17.02 -9.11
C THR A 70 7.47 -17.73 -8.77
N PRO A 71 7.15 -18.90 -9.38
CA PRO A 71 5.98 -19.69 -8.98
C PRO A 71 5.96 -20.04 -7.49
N ARG A 72 7.14 -20.25 -6.89
CA ARG A 72 7.29 -20.45 -5.44
C ARG A 72 6.83 -19.22 -4.68
N GLU A 73 7.25 -18.02 -5.09
CA GLU A 73 6.83 -16.77 -4.45
C GLU A 73 5.35 -16.47 -4.66
N SER A 74 4.77 -16.84 -5.81
CA SER A 74 3.31 -16.75 -6.02
C SER A 74 2.53 -17.69 -5.11
N PHE A 75 3.06 -18.88 -4.88
CA PHE A 75 2.49 -19.81 -3.90
C PHE A 75 2.58 -19.24 -2.48
N LEU A 76 3.75 -18.73 -2.07
CA LEU A 76 3.95 -18.17 -0.73
C LEU A 76 3.12 -16.90 -0.52
N PHE A 77 2.97 -16.06 -1.54
CA PHE A 77 2.05 -14.92 -1.53
C PHE A 77 0.64 -15.39 -1.20
N SER A 78 0.14 -16.40 -1.91
CA SER A 78 -1.23 -16.91 -1.73
C SER A 78 -1.39 -17.59 -0.37
N LEU A 79 -0.38 -18.34 0.06
CA LEU A 79 -0.35 -19.07 1.33
C LEU A 79 -0.36 -18.10 2.52
N TYR A 80 0.46 -17.05 2.51
CA TYR A 80 0.54 -16.07 3.61
C TYR A 80 -0.46 -14.91 3.50
N GLY A 81 -1.00 -14.65 2.31
CA GLY A 81 -2.03 -13.63 2.07
C GLY A 81 -3.38 -13.93 2.75
N ILE A 82 -3.71 -15.21 2.95
CA ILE A 82 -4.90 -15.63 3.73
C ILE A 82 -4.71 -15.40 5.24
N GLY A 83 -3.50 -15.07 5.68
CA GLY A 83 -3.18 -14.71 7.06
C GLY A 83 -1.72 -15.05 7.37
N MET A 84 -0.92 -14.05 7.69
CA MET A 84 0.50 -14.25 8.02
C MET A 84 0.69 -15.21 9.19
N ASP A 85 -0.20 -15.12 10.18
CA ASP A 85 -0.13 -15.87 11.43
C ASP A 85 -1.14 -17.04 11.48
N ALA A 86 -1.77 -17.38 10.35
CA ALA A 86 -2.74 -18.46 10.29
C ALA A 86 -2.12 -19.84 10.67
N PRO A 87 -2.81 -20.67 11.49
CA PRO A 87 -2.33 -22.00 11.88
C PRO A 87 -2.10 -22.95 10.71
N ALA A 88 -1.22 -23.94 10.89
CA ALA A 88 -0.89 -24.91 9.85
C ALA A 88 -2.11 -25.72 9.38
N ILE A 89 -2.97 -26.17 10.31
CA ILE A 89 -4.19 -26.93 9.99
C ILE A 89 -5.10 -26.13 9.05
N PHE A 90 -5.25 -24.83 9.28
CA PHE A 90 -6.09 -23.97 8.47
C PHE A 90 -5.55 -23.84 7.05
N ARG A 91 -4.22 -23.75 6.89
CA ARG A 91 -3.56 -23.71 5.57
C ARG A 91 -3.79 -25.00 4.78
N VAL A 92 -3.76 -26.16 5.44
CA VAL A 92 -4.04 -27.45 4.80
C VAL A 92 -5.48 -27.50 4.30
N VAL A 93 -6.44 -27.09 5.14
CA VAL A 93 -7.86 -27.06 4.75
C VAL A 93 -8.11 -26.07 3.60
N MET A 94 -7.45 -24.91 3.61
CA MET A 94 -7.57 -23.88 2.58
C MET A 94 -6.69 -24.15 1.34
N MET A 95 -5.90 -25.23 1.33
CA MET A 95 -4.91 -25.50 0.28
C MET A 95 -5.50 -25.52 -1.15
N PRO A 96 -6.69 -26.11 -1.41
CA PRO A 96 -7.28 -26.07 -2.74
C PRO A 96 -7.50 -24.63 -3.24
N LEU A 97 -7.98 -23.74 -2.37
CA LEU A 97 -8.21 -22.34 -2.69
C LEU A 97 -6.88 -21.58 -2.89
N ILE A 98 -5.88 -21.87 -2.04
CA ILE A 98 -4.54 -21.29 -2.15
C ILE A 98 -3.91 -21.63 -3.51
N LEU A 99 -4.04 -22.87 -3.96
CA LEU A 99 -3.51 -23.31 -5.25
C LEU A 99 -4.22 -22.62 -6.43
N ILE A 100 -5.55 -22.45 -6.36
CA ILE A 100 -6.29 -21.68 -7.37
C ILE A 100 -5.78 -20.24 -7.44
N PHE A 101 -5.66 -19.55 -6.29
CA PHE A 101 -5.12 -18.19 -6.25
C PHE A 101 -3.68 -18.10 -6.74
N THR A 102 -2.87 -19.11 -6.46
CA THR A 102 -1.49 -19.20 -6.94
C THR A 102 -1.45 -19.20 -8.46
N VAL A 103 -2.25 -20.05 -9.12
CA VAL A 103 -2.32 -20.11 -10.58
C VAL A 103 -2.84 -18.79 -11.16
N MET A 104 -3.90 -18.22 -10.58
CA MET A 104 -4.43 -16.92 -11.02
C MET A 104 -3.39 -15.81 -10.91
N ARG A 105 -2.60 -15.79 -9.83
CA ARG A 105 -1.52 -14.82 -9.63
C ARG A 105 -0.40 -15.00 -10.64
N ILE A 106 0.02 -16.23 -10.92
CA ILE A 106 1.03 -16.51 -11.95
C ILE A 106 0.55 -15.99 -13.31
N LEU A 107 -0.72 -16.27 -13.68
CA LEU A 107 -1.31 -15.75 -14.91
C LEU A 107 -1.35 -14.22 -14.93
N ALA A 108 -1.75 -13.59 -13.82
CA ALA A 108 -1.75 -12.12 -13.69
C ALA A 108 -0.34 -11.53 -13.86
N ASN A 109 0.68 -12.15 -13.27
CA ASN A 109 2.06 -11.68 -13.39
C ASN A 109 2.60 -11.83 -14.82
N VAL A 110 2.29 -12.95 -15.49
CA VAL A 110 2.70 -13.20 -16.88
C VAL A 110 1.99 -12.28 -17.88
N THR A 111 0.74 -11.92 -17.59
CA THR A 111 -0.06 -11.06 -18.48
C THR A 111 0.08 -9.57 -18.19
N SER A 112 0.63 -9.21 -17.02
CA SER A 112 0.89 -7.82 -16.65
C SER A 112 2.12 -7.27 -17.36
N ARG A 113 2.08 -5.97 -17.68
CA ARG A 113 3.22 -5.24 -18.24
C ARG A 113 3.78 -4.29 -17.20
N ASN A 114 5.10 -4.10 -17.22
CA ASN A 114 5.74 -3.05 -16.44
C ASN A 114 5.14 -1.67 -16.78
N PRO A 115 5.01 -0.77 -15.78
CA PRO A 115 4.56 0.58 -16.03
C PRO A 115 5.52 1.28 -17.00
N ILE A 116 4.96 1.96 -18.01
CA ILE A 116 5.73 2.77 -18.95
C ILE A 116 5.62 4.22 -18.49
N TRP A 117 6.75 4.81 -18.12
CA TRP A 117 6.79 6.20 -17.71
C TRP A 117 7.07 7.11 -18.91
N PRO A 118 6.51 8.33 -18.94
CA PRO A 118 6.96 9.34 -19.90
C PRO A 118 8.44 9.65 -19.68
N LYS A 119 9.21 9.87 -20.77
CA LYS A 119 10.66 10.17 -20.71
C LYS A 119 11.01 11.33 -19.78
N SER A 120 10.11 12.30 -19.63
CA SER A 120 10.28 13.42 -18.69
C SER A 120 10.30 12.96 -17.24
N ILE A 121 9.49 11.96 -16.88
CA ILE A 121 9.42 11.37 -15.55
C ILE A 121 10.59 10.41 -15.33
N GLU A 122 10.94 9.59 -16.32
CA GLU A 122 12.10 8.70 -16.23
C GLU A 122 13.39 9.47 -15.90
N ARG A 123 13.60 10.63 -16.55
CA ARG A 123 14.79 11.46 -16.34
C ARG A 123 14.90 12.03 -14.93
N ILE A 124 13.78 12.38 -14.30
CA ILE A 124 13.79 12.91 -12.91
C ILE A 124 13.73 11.81 -11.86
N SER A 125 13.47 10.57 -12.26
CA SER A 125 13.35 9.39 -11.39
C SER A 125 14.61 8.52 -11.38
N GLU A 126 15.74 9.03 -11.89
CA GLU A 126 17.00 8.29 -11.91
C GLU A 126 17.52 8.05 -10.49
N ILE A 127 17.69 6.77 -10.13
CA ILE A 127 18.19 6.36 -8.81
C ILE A 127 19.70 6.54 -8.81
N LYS A 128 20.21 7.36 -7.88
CA LYS A 128 21.66 7.56 -7.74
C LYS A 128 22.32 6.30 -7.17
N PRO A 129 23.52 5.90 -7.66
CA PRO A 129 24.22 4.73 -7.14
C PRO A 129 24.51 4.77 -5.63
N ASP A 130 24.64 5.98 -5.07
CA ASP A 130 24.92 6.26 -3.66
C ASP A 130 23.67 6.71 -2.88
N ASP A 131 22.47 6.41 -3.37
CA ASP A 131 21.22 6.80 -2.71
C ASP A 131 21.12 6.19 -1.30
N SER A 132 21.29 7.05 -0.30
CA SER A 132 21.22 6.72 1.12
C SER A 132 19.84 6.25 1.59
N TYR A 133 18.81 6.25 0.74
CA TYR A 133 17.45 5.78 1.01
C TYR A 133 17.07 4.53 0.22
N ILE A 134 17.98 3.97 -0.58
CA ILE A 134 17.71 2.77 -1.38
C ILE A 134 17.14 1.62 -0.52
N GLN A 135 16.12 0.95 -1.04
CA GLN A 135 15.47 -0.22 -0.46
C GLN A 135 15.05 -1.18 -1.58
N PRO A 136 14.96 -2.50 -1.31
CA PRO A 136 15.41 -3.17 -0.09
C PRO A 136 16.94 -3.19 0.02
N ARG A 137 17.49 -3.10 1.23
CA ARG A 137 18.94 -3.24 1.49
C ARG A 137 19.30 -4.69 1.83
N ALA A 138 20.59 -4.98 1.85
CA ALA A 138 21.09 -6.22 2.43
C ALA A 138 20.51 -6.41 3.84
N GLY A 139 19.88 -7.56 4.08
CA GLY A 139 19.21 -7.89 5.34
C GLY A 139 17.74 -7.46 5.44
N THR A 140 17.22 -6.64 4.53
CA THR A 140 15.77 -6.38 4.43
C THR A 140 15.09 -7.63 3.84
N PRO A 141 14.11 -8.26 4.53
CA PRO A 141 13.39 -9.40 3.97
C PRO A 141 12.57 -8.99 2.75
N VAL A 142 12.59 -9.83 1.71
CA VAL A 142 11.86 -9.62 0.45
C VAL A 142 10.96 -10.83 0.19
N GLY A 143 9.72 -10.57 -0.18
CA GLY A 143 8.70 -11.60 -0.32
C GLY A 143 8.03 -11.97 0.99
N TRP A 144 6.89 -12.66 0.88
CA TRP A 144 6.04 -12.95 2.04
C TRP A 144 6.70 -13.90 3.03
N SER A 145 7.38 -14.93 2.55
CA SER A 145 8.00 -15.93 3.42
C SER A 145 9.07 -15.31 4.31
N ASP A 146 10.03 -14.60 3.72
CA ASP A 146 11.15 -14.02 4.46
C ASP A 146 10.66 -12.95 5.44
N THR A 147 9.64 -12.18 5.04
CA THR A 147 9.00 -11.19 5.91
C THR A 147 8.33 -11.85 7.11
N VAL A 148 7.56 -12.92 6.90
CA VAL A 148 6.89 -13.66 7.99
C VAL A 148 7.92 -14.28 8.93
N MET A 149 8.99 -14.87 8.40
CA MET A 149 10.04 -15.46 9.22
C MET A 149 10.82 -14.41 10.02
N ALA A 150 11.16 -13.28 9.40
CA ALA A 150 11.82 -12.17 10.10
C ALA A 150 10.94 -11.59 11.21
N ARG A 151 9.62 -11.44 10.97
CA ARG A 151 8.65 -11.04 11.99
C ARG A 151 8.59 -12.02 13.16
N ARG A 152 8.56 -13.33 12.89
CA ARG A 152 8.53 -14.37 13.94
C ARG A 152 9.79 -14.37 14.80
N ARG A 153 10.93 -14.00 14.23
CA ARG A 153 12.19 -13.84 14.98
C ARG A 153 12.28 -12.51 15.74
N GLY A 154 11.43 -11.54 15.42
CA GLY A 154 11.49 -10.18 15.98
C GLY A 154 12.44 -9.24 15.22
N ASP A 155 12.99 -9.66 14.08
CA ASP A 155 13.98 -8.91 13.30
C ASP A 155 13.34 -7.83 12.40
N TYR A 156 12.01 -7.84 12.25
CA TYR A 156 11.29 -6.95 11.34
C TYR A 156 9.98 -6.41 11.94
N PRO A 157 9.59 -5.15 11.67
CA PRO A 157 8.40 -4.54 12.28
C PRO A 157 7.10 -5.28 11.98
N ILE A 158 6.26 -5.44 13.01
CA ILE A 158 4.93 -6.09 12.92
C ILE A 158 3.85 -5.11 12.45
N ASN A 159 4.00 -3.83 12.76
CA ASN A 159 3.08 -2.77 12.37
C ASN A 159 3.87 -1.45 12.25
N PRO A 160 4.53 -1.18 11.11
CA PRO A 160 5.39 -0.01 10.99
C PRO A 160 4.63 1.32 10.91
N LYS A 161 3.32 1.38 11.23
CA LYS A 161 2.54 2.63 11.23
C LYS A 161 3.08 3.61 12.28
N ALA A 162 4.13 4.36 11.94
CA ALA A 162 4.58 5.49 12.74
C ALA A 162 3.58 6.63 12.59
N ARG A 163 3.17 7.24 13.71
CA ARG A 163 2.47 8.52 13.67
C ARG A 163 3.45 9.59 13.22
N VAL A 164 2.99 10.53 12.40
CA VAL A 164 3.79 11.71 12.04
C VAL A 164 4.00 12.53 13.31
N GLU A 165 5.26 12.69 13.72
CA GLU A 165 5.65 13.58 14.82
C GLU A 165 5.16 15.01 14.50
N ASP A 166 4.63 15.69 15.52
CA ASP A 166 4.07 17.05 15.43
C ASP A 166 2.85 17.23 14.49
N TRP A 167 2.13 16.14 14.18
CA TRP A 167 0.86 16.24 13.46
C TRP A 167 -0.18 17.01 14.29
N THR A 168 -0.58 18.19 13.82
CA THR A 168 -1.55 19.07 14.50
C THR A 168 -3.02 18.78 14.12
N GLY A 169 -3.29 17.75 13.31
CA GLY A 169 -4.65 17.31 13.04
C GLY A 169 -5.20 16.46 14.20
N ASP A 170 -6.50 16.52 14.45
CA ASP A 170 -7.15 15.81 15.56
C ASP A 170 -6.88 14.30 15.49
N GLY A 171 -6.66 13.69 16.65
CA GLY A 171 -6.04 12.36 16.79
C GLY A 171 -6.95 11.18 16.45
N ASP A 172 -8.19 11.43 16.04
CA ASP A 172 -9.21 10.41 15.74
C ASP A 172 -9.58 10.43 14.24
N ALA A 173 -8.76 9.70 13.47
CA ALA A 173 -8.93 9.50 12.04
C ALA A 173 -10.31 8.90 11.67
N THR A 174 -10.87 8.07 12.55
CA THR A 174 -12.15 7.39 12.37
C THR A 174 -13.31 8.36 12.53
N ARG A 175 -13.24 9.26 13.53
CA ARG A 175 -14.21 10.34 13.71
C ARG A 175 -14.27 11.28 12.51
N TYR A 176 -13.12 11.66 11.93
CA TYR A 176 -13.14 12.55 10.77
C TYR A 176 -13.66 11.90 9.51
N ALA A 177 -13.30 10.65 9.25
CA ALA A 177 -13.87 9.94 8.12
C ALA A 177 -15.38 9.74 8.25
N ALA A 178 -15.87 9.45 9.47
CA ALA A 178 -17.30 9.46 9.75
C ALA A 178 -17.92 10.86 9.48
N SER A 179 -17.25 11.94 9.88
CA SER A 179 -17.72 13.31 9.58
C SER A 179 -17.69 13.66 8.08
N TRP A 180 -16.76 13.10 7.31
CA TRP A 180 -16.72 13.25 5.85
C TRP A 180 -17.85 12.50 5.16
N LEU A 181 -18.28 11.36 5.72
CA LEU A 181 -19.45 10.62 5.26
C LEU A 181 -20.76 11.35 5.61
N ASP A 182 -20.85 11.93 6.81
CA ASP A 182 -22.03 12.66 7.28
C ASP A 182 -22.17 14.05 6.63
N THR A 183 -21.06 14.67 6.24
CA THR A 183 -21.06 15.97 5.56
C THR A 183 -19.96 16.01 4.52
N PRO A 184 -20.20 15.56 3.28
CA PRO A 184 -19.26 15.73 2.18
C PRO A 184 -19.23 17.23 1.83
N LYS A 185 -18.49 18.02 2.61
CA LYS A 185 -18.25 19.43 2.32
C LYS A 185 -17.41 19.48 1.06
N ILE A 186 -18.07 19.68 -0.08
CA ILE A 186 -17.46 20.31 -1.25
C ILE A 186 -16.89 21.62 -0.71
N ASN A 187 -15.58 21.71 -0.57
CA ASN A 187 -14.93 22.96 -0.20
C ASN A 187 -14.93 23.83 -1.48
N PRO A 188 -15.83 24.80 -1.63
CA PRO A 188 -15.80 25.67 -2.80
C PRO A 188 -14.70 26.70 -2.53
N ALA A 189 -13.66 26.67 -3.37
CA ALA A 189 -12.59 27.65 -3.41
C ALA A 189 -11.65 27.70 -2.19
N ARG A 190 -10.40 27.29 -2.43
CA ARG A 190 -9.26 28.07 -1.94
C ARG A 190 -8.75 28.86 -3.14
N ASN A 191 -9.03 30.17 -3.13
CA ASN A 191 -8.30 31.16 -3.93
C ASN A 191 -6.83 31.19 -3.51
#